data_AF-A0A552AHR6-F1
#
_entry.id   AF-A0A552AHR6-F1
#
_cell.length_a   1.000
_cell.length_b   1.000
_cell.length_c   1.000
_cell.angle_alpha   90.00
_cell.angle_beta   90.00
_cell.angle_gamma   90.00
#
_symmetry.space_group_name_H-M   'P 1'
#
loop_
_entity.id
_entity.type
_entity.pdbx_description
1 polymer ?
#
loop_
_entity_poly.entity_id
_entity_poly.type
_entity_poly.pdbx_seq_one_letter_code
_entity_poly.pdbx_strand_id
1 'polypeptide(L)' 'LVAAGIPQNQIILAFKSPEIRPYTGFAVA' A
#
# COMPACT_ATOMS: atom_id res chain seq x y z
N LEU A 1 2.16 -5.99 -9.23
CA LEU A 1 0.80 -5.44 -9.04
C LEU A 1 0.65 -4.09 -9.73
N VAL A 2 1.43 -3.07 -9.37
CA VAL A 2 1.40 -1.76 -10.05
C VAL A 2 1.70 -1.87 -11.55
N ALA A 3 2.82 -2.52 -11.93
CA ALA A 3 3.15 -2.76 -13.33
C ALA A 3 2.15 -3.70 -14.06
N ALA A 4 1.29 -4.40 -13.31
CA ALA A 4 0.21 -5.23 -13.83
C ALA A 4 -1.14 -4.47 -13.89
N GLY A 5 -1.13 -3.15 -13.66
CA GLY A 5 -2.31 -2.29 -13.73
C GLY A 5 -3.11 -2.14 -12.43
N ILE A 6 -2.68 -2.73 -11.31
CA ILE A 6 -3.38 -2.58 -10.03
C ILE A 6 -3.00 -1.24 -9.39
N PRO A 7 -3.97 -0.36 -9.09
CA PRO A 7 -3.72 0.93 -8.44
C PRO A 7 -3.01 0.79 -7.08
N GLN A 8 -2.11 1.71 -6.74
CA GLN A 8 -1.39 1.70 -5.46
C GLN A 8 -2.31 1.81 -4.24
N ASN A 9 -3.44 2.51 -4.38
CA ASN A 9 -4.46 2.65 -3.32
C ASN A 9 -5.31 1.39 -3.10
N GLN A 10 -5.02 0.28 -3.80
CA GLN A 10 -5.62 -1.04 -3.58
C GLN A 10 -4.60 -2.07 -3.06
N ILE A 11 -3.36 -1.65 -2.82
CA ILE A 11 -2.28 -2.53 -2.38
C ILE A 11 -1.89 -2.12 -0.97
N ILE A 12 -1.95 -3.05 -0.03
CA ILE A 12 -1.58 -2.81 1.37
C ILE A 12 -0.22 -3.46 1.64
N LEU A 13 0.73 -2.69 2.18
CA LEU A 13 2.01 -3.21 2.64
C LEU A 13 1.85 -3.82 4.04
N ALA A 14 1.21 -5.00 4.12
CA ALA A 14 0.83 -5.63 5.39
C ALA A 14 2.02 -5.97 6.31
N PHE A 15 3.22 -6.16 5.73
CA PHE A 15 4.46 -6.38 6.47
C PHE A 15 5.01 -5.13 7.17
N LYS A 16 4.49 -3.94 6.86
CA LYS A 16 4.80 -2.69 7.55
C LYS A 16 3.82 -2.44 8.70
N SER A 17 4.32 -1.87 9.80
CA SER A 17 3.47 -1.45 10.93
C SER A 17 2.36 -0.51 10.46
N PRO A 18 1.13 -0.62 10.98
CA PRO A 18 0.01 0.24 10.57
C PRO A 18 0.34 1.73 10.64
N GLU A 19 1.08 2.15 11.66
CA GLU A 19 1.50 3.54 11.90
C GLU A 19 2.33 4.13 10.76
N ILE A 20 3.08 3.32 10.02
CA ILE A 20 3.96 3.82 8.96
C ILE A 20 3.33 3.75 7.56
N ARG A 21 2.22 3.02 7.38
CA ARG A 21 1.57 2.84 6.07
C ARG A 21 1.10 4.15 5.41
N PRO A 22 0.57 5.14 6.14
CA PRO A 22 0.16 6.42 5.55
C PRO A 22 1.27 7.15 4.79
N TYR A 23 2.54 6.90 5.15
CA TYR A 23 3.70 7.56 4.54
C TYR A 23 4.28 6.79 3.34
N THR A 24 3.67 5.68 2.95
CA THR A 24 4.20 4.81 1.89
C THR A 24 3.63 5.08 0.51
N GLY A 25 2.55 5.86 0.41
CA GLY A 25 1.81 6.07 -0.84
C GLY A 25 0.96 4.86 -1.29
N PHE A 26 0.88 3.82 -0.47
CA PHE A 26 0.05 2.64 -0.65
C PHE A 26 -1.18 2.68 0.28
N ALA A 27 -2.12 1.75 0.11
CA ALA A 27 -3.30 1.66 0.96
C ALA A 27 -2.94 1.35 2.42
N VAL A 28 -3.75 1.91 3.34
CA VAL A 28 -3.58 1.73 4.79
C VAL A 28 -4.30 0.47 5.28
N ALA A 29 -5.54 0.29 4.81
CA ALA A 29 -6.48 -0.80 5.11
C ALA A 29 -7.43 -1.01 3.92
#